data_AF-A0A963HGN9-F1
#
_entry.id   AF-A0A963HGN9-F1
#
_cell.length_a   1.000
_cell.length_b   1.000
_cell.length_c   1.000
_cell.angle_alpha   90.00
_cell.angle_beta   90.00
_cell.angle_gamma   90.00
#
_symmetry.space_group_name_H-M   'P 1'
#
loop_
_entity.id
_entity.type
_entity.pdbx_description
1 polymer ?
#
loop_
_entity_poly.entity_id
_entity_poly.type
_entity_poly.pdbx_seq_one_letter_code
_entity_poly.pdbx_strand_id
1 'polypeptide(L)'
;MTALRFEGAQDYVATPDLMLAVNAAIRLQRPLLIKGEPGTGKTMLAEQVASALGLPLLQWHIKSTTKAQQGLYEYDAVSRLRDSQLGDDRVKDIGNYIVKGVLWQAFEAEQPTVVLIDEI
;
A
#
# COMPACT_ATOMS: atom_id res chain seq x y z
N MET A 1 -1.92 24.79 4.57
CA MET A 1 -2.05 23.44 4.01
C MET A 1 -3.53 23.15 3.85
N THR A 2 -4.01 23.09 2.61
CA THR A 2 -5.40 22.73 2.31
C THR A 2 -5.65 21.31 2.80
N ALA A 3 -6.69 21.09 3.58
CA ALA A 3 -6.99 19.77 4.13
C ALA A 3 -7.42 18.83 2.99
N LEU A 4 -6.73 17.71 2.81
CA LEU A 4 -7.16 16.62 1.93
C LEU A 4 -8.57 16.20 2.35
N ARG A 5 -9.54 16.33 1.45
CA ARG A 5 -10.93 16.00 1.69
C ARG A 5 -11.46 15.20 0.51
N PHE A 6 -12.04 14.04 0.80
CA PHE A 6 -12.77 13.23 -0.16
C PHE A 6 -14.21 13.73 -0.23
N GLU A 7 -14.63 14.20 -1.42
CA GLU A 7 -15.97 14.74 -1.67
C GLU A 7 -16.90 13.74 -2.40
N GLY A 8 -16.42 12.52 -2.63
CA GLY A 8 -17.09 11.50 -3.43
C GLY A 8 -16.34 11.21 -4.73
N ALA A 9 -16.89 10.30 -5.54
CA ALA A 9 -16.35 9.93 -6.84
C ALA A 9 -17.47 9.75 -7.87
N GLN A 10 -17.17 10.02 -9.14
CA GLN A 10 -18.17 9.92 -10.23
C GLN A 10 -18.76 8.51 -10.35
N ASP A 11 -17.95 7.48 -10.08
CA ASP A 11 -18.32 6.07 -10.27
C ASP A 11 -18.60 5.31 -8.95
N TYR A 12 -18.64 6.00 -7.80
CA TYR A 12 -18.83 5.34 -6.50
C TYR A 12 -19.77 6.14 -5.59
N VAL A 13 -20.94 5.55 -5.29
CA VAL A 13 -21.91 6.11 -4.36
C VAL A 13 -21.45 5.81 -2.92
N ALA A 14 -20.61 6.68 -2.37
CA ALA A 14 -20.26 6.61 -0.96
C ALA A 14 -21.42 7.14 -0.12
N THR A 15 -21.85 6.36 0.88
CA THR A 15 -22.81 6.88 1.87
C THR A 15 -22.18 8.04 2.65
N PRO A 16 -23.00 8.98 3.19
CA PRO A 16 -22.48 10.07 4.02
C PRO A 16 -21.58 9.59 5.18
N ASP A 17 -21.95 8.46 5.80
CA ASP A 17 -21.19 7.85 6.89
C ASP A 17 -19.83 7.33 6.43
N LEU A 18 -19.76 6.72 5.24
CA LEU A 18 -18.50 6.24 4.67
C LEU A 18 -17.58 7.41 4.31
N MET A 19 -18.13 8.47 3.72
CA MET A 19 -17.37 9.70 3.44
C MET A 19 -16.86 10.33 4.73
N LEU A 20 -17.65 10.34 5.80
CA LEU A 20 -17.23 10.84 7.10
C LEU A 20 -16.07 10.00 7.67
N ALA A 21 -16.16 8.67 7.60
CA ALA A 21 -15.11 7.77 8.08
C ALA A 21 -13.79 7.97 7.33
N VAL A 22 -13.85 8.07 6.00
CA VAL A 22 -12.67 8.35 5.15
C VAL A 22 -12.04 9.70 5.51
N ASN A 23 -12.83 10.77 5.56
CA ASN A 23 -12.33 12.09 5.88
C ASN A 23 -11.77 12.18 7.31
N ALA A 24 -12.39 11.49 8.26
CA ALA A 24 -11.89 11.39 9.63
C ALA A 24 -10.53 10.68 9.66
N ALA A 25 -10.39 9.55 8.96
CA ALA A 25 -9.13 8.82 8.87
C ALA A 25 -7.99 9.66 8.25
N ILE A 26 -8.28 10.37 7.16
CA ILE A 26 -7.34 11.31 6.52
C ILE A 26 -6.93 12.40 7.49
N ARG A 27 -7.91 13.05 8.16
CA ARG A 27 -7.65 14.17 9.06
C ARG A 27 -6.88 13.77 10.31
N LEU A 28 -7.12 12.57 10.82
CA LEU A 28 -6.44 12.01 12.00
C LEU A 28 -5.12 11.32 11.65
N GLN A 29 -4.80 11.16 10.36
CA GLN A 29 -3.69 10.35 9.87
C GLN A 29 -3.67 8.96 10.50
N ARG A 30 -4.83 8.31 10.57
CA ARG A 30 -5.00 6.96 11.10
C ARG A 30 -5.45 6.01 9.99
N PRO A 31 -5.01 4.73 10.02
CA PRO A 31 -5.53 3.73 9.10
C PRO A 31 -7.05 3.56 9.24
N LEU A 32 -7.73 3.33 8.11
CA LEU A 32 -9.16 3.03 8.08
C LEU A 32 -9.35 1.54 7.80
N LEU A 33 -9.92 0.81 8.75
CA LEU A 33 -10.32 -0.58 8.55
C LEU A 33 -11.77 -0.64 8.07
N ILE A 34 -12.01 -1.28 6.93
CA ILE A 34 -13.34 -1.35 6.32
C ILE A 34 -13.81 -2.80 6.33
N LYS A 35 -14.97 -3.03 6.93
CA LYS A 35 -15.63 -4.34 7.01
C LYS A 35 -16.89 -4.35 6.16
N GLY A 36 -17.27 -5.53 5.67
CA GLY A 36 -18.54 -5.74 4.94
C GLY A 36 -18.53 -7.04 4.16
N GLU A 37 -19.67 -7.40 3.58
CA GLU A 37 -19.81 -8.58 2.71
C GLU A 37 -18.85 -8.53 1.49
N PRO A 38 -18.43 -9.66 0.92
CA PRO A 38 -17.73 -9.70 -0.35
C PRO A 38 -18.52 -8.96 -1.45
N GLY A 39 -17.81 -8.27 -2.36
CA GLY A 39 -18.45 -7.53 -3.46
C GLY A 39 -19.05 -6.16 -3.09
N THR A 40 -18.87 -5.67 -1.87
CA THR A 40 -19.37 -4.34 -1.43
C THR A 40 -18.48 -3.15 -1.85
N GLY A 41 -17.54 -3.36 -2.77
CA GLY A 41 -16.71 -2.28 -3.34
C GLY A 41 -15.64 -1.71 -2.40
N LYS A 42 -15.11 -2.50 -1.46
CA LYS A 42 -14.01 -2.07 -0.56
C LYS A 42 -12.74 -1.69 -1.32
N THR A 43 -12.34 -2.51 -2.28
CA THR A 43 -11.21 -2.25 -3.19
C THR A 43 -11.48 -0.99 -4.03
N MET A 44 -12.67 -0.89 -4.61
CA MET A 44 -13.10 0.26 -5.42
C MET A 44 -13.07 1.57 -4.63
N LEU A 45 -13.42 1.56 -3.34
CA LEU A 45 -13.32 2.75 -2.50
C LEU A 45 -11.87 3.27 -2.42
N ALA A 46 -10.87 2.40 -2.25
CA ALA A 46 -9.48 2.83 -2.19
C ALA A 46 -9.01 3.46 -3.50
N GLU A 47 -9.41 2.88 -4.64
CA GLU A 47 -9.15 3.43 -5.98
C GLU A 47 -9.77 4.81 -6.16
N GLN A 48 -11.01 4.98 -5.72
CA GLN A 48 -11.74 6.23 -5.85
C GLN A 48 -11.21 7.31 -4.90
N VAL A 49 -10.80 6.94 -3.69
CA VAL A 49 -10.14 7.87 -2.76
C VAL A 49 -8.80 8.32 -3.31
N ALA A 50 -7.99 7.41 -3.84
CA ALA A 50 -6.70 7.75 -4.46
C ALA A 50 -6.90 8.69 -5.67
N SER A 51 -7.82 8.35 -6.57
CA SER A 51 -8.18 9.15 -7.75
C SER A 51 -8.68 10.55 -7.37
N ALA A 52 -9.64 10.65 -6.45
CA ALA A 52 -10.22 11.92 -6.04
C ALA A 52 -9.22 12.85 -5.32
N LEU A 53 -8.22 12.28 -4.63
CA LEU A 53 -7.17 13.04 -3.95
C LEU A 53 -5.93 13.27 -4.84
N GLY A 54 -5.89 12.69 -6.05
CA GLY A 54 -4.74 12.76 -6.93
C GLY A 54 -3.49 12.07 -6.36
N LEU A 55 -3.67 11.04 -5.53
CA LEU A 55 -2.59 10.32 -4.86
C LEU A 55 -2.32 8.97 -5.55
N PRO A 56 -1.08 8.46 -5.53
CA PRO A 56 -0.80 7.10 -5.99
C PRO A 56 -1.56 6.07 -5.13
N LEU A 57 -1.96 4.98 -5.76
CA LEU A 57 -2.49 3.80 -5.09
C LEU A 57 -1.46 2.68 -5.14
N LEU A 58 -1.09 2.16 -3.96
CA LEU A 58 -0.34 0.93 -3.83
C LEU A 58 -1.25 -0.16 -3.25
N GLN A 59 -1.29 -1.31 -3.90
CA GLN A 59 -2.11 -2.44 -3.47
C GLN A 59 -1.21 -3.55 -2.91
N TRP A 60 -1.53 -4.03 -1.71
CA TRP A 60 -0.86 -5.14 -1.06
C TRP A 60 -1.88 -6.22 -0.71
N HIS A 61 -1.85 -7.30 -1.47
CA HIS A 61 -2.70 -8.47 -1.24
C HIS A 61 -2.05 -9.40 -0.21
N ILE A 62 -2.77 -9.65 0.89
CA ILE A 62 -2.32 -10.50 1.98
C ILE A 62 -2.74 -11.95 1.72
N LYS A 63 -1.91 -12.89 2.16
CA LYS A 63 -2.18 -14.33 2.18
C LYS A 63 -2.01 -14.83 3.61
N SER A 64 -2.52 -16.02 3.91
CA SER A 64 -2.33 -16.67 5.21
C SER A 64 -0.85 -16.88 5.60
N THR A 65 0.04 -16.89 4.61
CA THR A 65 1.49 -17.03 4.80
C THR A 65 2.23 -15.69 4.80
N THR A 66 1.56 -14.58 4.51
CA THR A 66 2.17 -13.25 4.46
C THR A 66 2.58 -12.79 5.84
N LYS A 67 3.83 -12.32 5.97
CA LYS A 67 4.38 -11.71 7.18
C LYS A 67 4.50 -10.21 7.01
N ALA A 68 4.35 -9.47 8.11
CA ALA A 68 4.51 -8.01 8.11
C ALA A 68 5.86 -7.55 7.54
N GLN A 69 6.92 -8.33 7.76
CA GLN A 69 8.25 -8.05 7.19
C GLN A 69 8.22 -7.94 5.67
N GLN A 70 7.43 -8.75 4.97
CA GLN A 70 7.34 -8.73 3.50
C GLN A 70 6.71 -7.43 2.98
N GLY A 71 5.94 -6.72 3.82
CA GLY A 71 5.46 -5.37 3.52
C GLY A 71 6.60 -4.35 3.51
N LEU A 72 7.67 -4.60 4.27
CA LEU A 72 8.85 -3.75 4.32
C LEU A 72 9.86 -4.21 3.26
N TYR A 73 10.36 -5.43 3.34
CA TYR A 73 11.33 -5.95 2.40
C TYR A 73 11.38 -7.47 2.38
N GLU A 74 11.87 -8.01 1.28
CA GLU A 74 12.31 -9.39 1.15
C GLU A 74 13.80 -9.44 0.82
N TYR A 75 14.48 -10.44 1.38
CA TYR A 75 15.89 -10.67 1.09
C TYR A 75 16.01 -11.83 0.10
N ASP A 76 16.50 -11.52 -1.10
CA ASP A 76 16.71 -12.50 -2.17
C ASP A 76 18.02 -13.28 -1.96
N ALA A 77 17.95 -14.22 -1.04
CA ALA A 77 19.06 -15.10 -0.72
C ALA A 77 19.48 -15.98 -1.92
N VAL A 78 18.54 -16.30 -2.83
CA VAL A 78 18.79 -17.19 -3.97
C VAL A 78 19.63 -16.50 -5.03
N SER A 79 19.25 -15.28 -5.43
CA SER A 79 20.04 -14.48 -6.36
C SER A 79 21.42 -14.17 -5.79
N ARG A 80 21.52 -13.85 -4.49
CA ARG A 80 22.82 -13.62 -3.84
C ARG A 80 23.71 -14.85 -3.84
N LEU A 81 23.14 -16.02 -3.55
CA LEU A 81 23.89 -17.27 -3.58
C LEU A 81 24.42 -17.56 -4.99
N ARG A 82 23.57 -17.41 -6.01
CA ARG A 82 23.96 -17.58 -7.42
C ARG A 82 25.13 -16.67 -7.80
N ASP A 83 25.01 -15.37 -7.51
CA ASP A 83 26.03 -14.39 -7.87
C ASP A 83 27.35 -14.62 -7.10
N SER A 84 27.25 -15.12 -5.85
CA SER A 84 28.42 -15.49 -5.04
C SER A 84 29.19 -16.67 -5.63
N GLN A 85 28.52 -17.61 -6.29
CA GLN A 85 29.18 -18.74 -6.96
C GLN A 85 29.87 -18.29 -8.27
N LEU A 86 29.38 -17.22 -8.90
CA LEU A 86 29.92 -16.68 -10.15
C LEU A 86 31.06 -15.66 -9.91
N GLY A 87 31.35 -15.32 -8.66
CA GLY A 87 32.37 -14.33 -8.31
C GLY A 87 31.99 -12.89 -8.65
N ASP A 88 30.70 -12.58 -8.70
CA ASP A 88 30.20 -11.24 -9.03
C ASP A 88 30.44 -10.27 -7.85
N ASP A 89 31.04 -9.10 -8.12
CA ASP A 89 31.31 -8.07 -7.12
C ASP A 89 30.05 -7.50 -6.46
N ARG A 90 28.88 -7.64 -7.09
CA ARG A 90 27.58 -7.20 -6.56
C ARG A 90 27.24 -7.79 -5.20
N VAL A 91 27.79 -8.96 -4.85
CA VAL A 91 27.55 -9.66 -3.57
C VAL A 91 28.07 -8.89 -2.34
N LYS A 92 28.98 -7.94 -2.55
CA LYS A 92 29.56 -7.08 -1.51
C LYS A 92 28.55 -6.07 -0.96
N ASP A 93 27.57 -5.67 -1.78
CA ASP A 93 26.50 -4.76 -1.37
C ASP A 93 25.19 -5.54 -1.18
N ILE A 94 24.73 -5.60 0.07
CA ILE A 94 23.49 -6.31 0.43
C ILE A 94 22.25 -5.65 -0.17
N GLY A 95 22.30 -4.34 -0.44
CA GLY A 95 21.18 -3.59 -1.02
C GLY A 95 20.75 -4.13 -2.39
N ASN A 96 21.67 -4.75 -3.14
CA ASN A 96 21.39 -5.41 -4.42
C ASN A 96 20.43 -6.61 -4.31
N TYR A 97 20.21 -7.11 -3.09
CA TYR A 97 19.40 -8.30 -2.82
C TYR A 97 18.21 -7.99 -1.91
N ILE A 98 17.91 -6.71 -1.70
CA ILE A 98 16.74 -6.25 -0.96
C ILE A 98 15.65 -5.86 -1.96
N VAL A 99 14.57 -6.63 -1.96
CA VAL A 99 13.36 -6.34 -2.72
C VAL A 99 12.43 -5.53 -1.83
N LYS A 100 12.12 -4.29 -2.24
CA LYS A 100 11.27 -3.37 -1.46
C LYS A 100 9.82 -3.84 -1.47
N GLY A 101 9.25 -4.03 -0.28
CA GLY A 101 7.83 -4.32 -0.09
C GLY A 101 6.95 -3.08 -0.26
N VAL A 102 5.62 -3.29 -0.29
CA VAL A 102 4.65 -2.22 -0.59
C VAL A 102 4.68 -1.09 0.43
N LEU A 103 4.81 -1.40 1.73
CA LEU A 103 4.90 -0.37 2.77
C LEU A 103 6.22 0.41 2.68
N TRP A 104 7.34 -0.23 2.34
CA TRP A 104 8.59 0.48 2.10
C TRP A 104 8.45 1.47 0.95
N GLN A 105 7.86 1.04 -0.17
CA GLN A 105 7.59 1.94 -1.30
C GLN A 105 6.71 3.12 -0.88
N ALA A 106 5.69 2.89 -0.05
CA ALA A 106 4.84 3.95 0.49
C ALA A 106 5.58 4.92 1.41
N PHE A 107 6.50 4.42 2.25
CA PHE A 107 7.28 5.25 3.18
C PHE A 107 8.35 6.10 2.49
N GLU A 108 8.92 5.62 1.38
CA GLU A 108 9.91 6.38 0.58
C GLU A 108 9.27 7.30 -0.47
N ALA A 109 7.96 7.22 -0.68
CA ALA A 109 7.29 8.04 -1.68
C ALA A 109 7.46 9.54 -1.36
N GLU A 110 7.83 10.32 -2.38
CA GLU A 110 7.99 11.78 -2.26
C GLU A 110 6.68 12.50 -1.95
N GLN A 111 5.55 11.84 -2.20
CA GLN A 111 4.20 12.33 -1.95
C GLN A 111 3.37 11.32 -1.15
N PRO A 112 2.34 11.80 -0.42
CA PRO A 112 1.41 10.91 0.27
C PRO A 112 0.82 9.87 -0.69
N THR A 113 0.68 8.64 -0.21
CA THR A 113 0.24 7.51 -1.02
C THR A 113 -0.89 6.78 -0.30
N VAL A 114 -1.92 6.37 -1.05
CA VAL A 114 -2.96 5.48 -0.55
C VAL A 114 -2.44 4.06 -0.62
N VAL A 115 -2.43 3.35 0.49
CA VAL A 115 -2.07 1.92 0.54
C VAL A 115 -3.33 1.12 0.86
N LEU A 116 -3.76 0.29 -0.09
CA LEU A 116 -4.78 -0.72 0.13
C LEU A 116 -4.11 -2.00 0.61
N ILE A 117 -4.42 -2.42 1.83
CA ILE A 117 -4.08 -3.75 2.33
C ILE A 117 -5.34 -4.60 2.23
N ASP A 118 -5.36 -5.53 1.29
CA ASP A 118 -6.52 -6.38 1.01
C ASP A 118 -6.33 -7.77 1.61
N GLU A 119 -7.44 -8.41 1.97
CA GLU A 119 -7.49 -9.76 2.56
C GLU A 119 -6.69 -9.95 3.88
N ILE A 120 -6.65 -8.90 4.73
CA ILE A 120 -6.03 -8.95 6.06
C ILE A 120 -6.86 -9.72 7.11
#